data_AF-W2TLT6-F1
#
_entry.id   AF-W2TLT6-F1
#
_cell.length_a   1.000
_cell.length_b   1.000
_cell.length_c   1.000
_cell.angle_alpha   90.00
_cell.angle_beta   90.00
_cell.angle_gamma   90.00
#
_symmetry.space_group_name_H-M   'P 1'
#
loop_
_entity.id
_entity.type
_entity.pdbx_description
1 polymer ?
#
loop_
_entity_poly.entity_id
_entity_poly.type
_entity_poly.pdbx_seq_one_letter_code
_entity_poly.pdbx_strand_id
1 'polypeptide(L)'
;LTRHSDTRNKRGRWVNVDDADFRCDIVETVCKNDQGKGVYQMVHAQIIEKDDSKPYRNIGRNDKHDVYVILLDSIASTQGTRNLPQTLHFFEKSMQAVSFPHINKVGLNSRPNGVALWFGKRMEKVSRKIFNLPDLEPDWTYDYFCKRYVDNETFLLKEFSEQGYKTLLAEDWMMGTLNWPKCKGFDKQPTDHYMRLAFKQSPQFSYRCGN
;
A
#
# COMPACT_ATOMS: atom_id res chain seq x y z
N LEU A 1 -0.12 15.48 8.70
CA LEU A 1 0.56 14.55 9.64
C LEU A 1 1.83 14.06 8.98
N THR A 2 2.99 14.29 9.59
CA THR A 2 4.22 13.66 9.11
C THR A 2 4.37 12.29 9.76
N ARG A 3 4.77 11.27 9.00
CA ARG A 3 5.09 9.94 9.52
C ARG A 3 6.23 10.01 10.55
N HIS A 4 6.17 9.23 11.64
CA HIS A 4 7.27 9.07 12.60
C HIS A 4 8.08 7.81 12.29
N SER A 5 7.38 6.69 12.10
CA SER A 5 7.94 5.42 11.67
C SER A 5 6.90 4.68 10.82
N ASP A 6 7.28 3.55 10.25
CA ASP A 6 6.38 2.74 9.42
C ASP A 6 5.15 2.20 10.19
N THR A 7 5.22 2.24 11.53
CA THR A 7 4.18 1.75 12.43
C THR A 7 3.54 2.86 13.29
N ARG A 8 3.95 4.13 13.12
CA ARG A 8 3.48 5.26 13.93
C ARG A 8 3.48 6.60 13.17
N ASN A 9 2.39 7.36 13.31
CA ASN A 9 2.30 8.76 12.86
C ASN A 9 2.70 9.74 13.96
N LYS A 10 3.25 10.91 13.59
CA LYS A 10 3.28 12.05 14.51
C LYS A 10 1.85 12.58 14.63
N ARG A 11 1.26 12.55 15.82
CA ARG A 11 -0.10 13.01 16.09
C ARG A 11 -0.11 14.51 16.39
N GLY A 12 -1.09 15.22 15.83
CA GLY A 12 -1.37 16.60 16.18
C GLY A 12 -2.05 16.73 17.54
N ARG A 13 -2.29 17.97 17.98
CA ARG A 13 -3.14 18.24 19.15
C ARG A 13 -4.61 18.02 18.78
N TRP A 14 -5.41 17.61 19.76
CA TRP A 14 -6.87 17.64 19.63
C TRP A 14 -7.33 19.10 19.53
N VAL A 15 -8.20 19.37 18.57
CA VAL A 15 -8.83 20.67 18.34
C VAL A 15 -10.34 20.48 18.25
N ASN A 16 -11.11 21.53 18.53
CA ASN A 16 -12.55 21.49 18.25
C ASN A 16 -12.76 21.38 16.74
N VAL A 17 -13.80 20.65 16.33
CA VAL A 17 -14.12 20.43 14.92
C VAL A 17 -14.39 21.75 14.19
N ASP A 18 -15.02 22.71 14.86
CA ASP A 18 -15.34 24.02 14.29
C ASP A 18 -14.10 24.90 14.07
N ASP A 19 -13.03 24.64 14.83
CA ASP A 19 -11.75 25.35 14.75
C ASP A 19 -10.71 24.58 13.92
N ALA A 20 -11.07 23.40 13.40
CA ALA A 20 -10.12 22.49 12.77
C ALA A 20 -9.81 22.87 11.33
N ASP A 21 -8.53 23.06 11.03
CA ASP A 21 -8.01 23.14 9.66
C ASP A 21 -7.39 21.79 9.25
N PHE A 22 -8.10 21.02 8.44
CA PHE A 22 -7.75 19.64 8.09
C PHE A 22 -6.65 19.52 7.02
N ARG A 23 -5.45 20.04 7.30
CA ARG A 23 -4.29 19.95 6.38
C ARG A 23 -3.53 18.63 6.43
N CYS A 24 -4.24 17.53 6.61
CA CYS A 24 -3.60 16.21 6.72
C CYS A 24 -4.43 15.09 6.11
N ASP A 25 -3.71 14.15 5.49
CA ASP A 25 -4.32 12.99 4.83
C ASP A 25 -5.15 12.12 5.79
N ILE A 26 -4.78 12.02 7.07
CA ILE A 26 -5.54 11.25 8.07
C ILE A 26 -6.04 12.18 9.16
N VAL A 27 -7.33 12.11 9.49
CA VAL A 27 -7.97 12.88 10.55
C VAL A 27 -8.65 11.92 11.51
N GLU A 28 -8.39 12.08 12.80
CA GLU A 28 -9.03 11.29 13.85
C GLU A 28 -10.04 12.17 14.58
N THR A 29 -11.28 11.70 14.71
CA THR A 29 -12.37 12.41 15.38
C THR A 29 -12.87 11.58 16.55
N VAL A 30 -13.06 12.21 17.71
CA VAL A 30 -13.64 11.59 18.92
C VAL A 30 -14.77 12.47 19.43
N CYS A 31 -15.94 11.89 19.60
CA CYS A 31 -17.05 12.49 20.34
C CYS A 31 -17.00 12.02 21.79
N LYS A 32 -17.13 12.96 22.73
CA LYS A 32 -17.16 12.68 24.17
C LYS A 32 -18.52 13.07 24.73
N ASN A 33 -19.04 12.31 25.69
CA ASN A 33 -20.21 12.71 26.45
C ASN A 33 -19.88 13.80 27.49
N ASP A 34 -20.88 14.27 28.22
CA ASP A 34 -20.75 15.31 29.26
C ASP A 34 -19.78 14.93 30.39
N GLN A 35 -19.53 13.64 30.59
CA GLN A 35 -18.56 13.11 31.55
C GLN A 35 -17.14 12.97 30.98
N GLY A 36 -16.92 13.42 29.73
CA GLY A 36 -15.63 13.35 29.04
C GLY A 36 -15.27 11.96 28.49
N LYS A 37 -16.17 10.98 28.56
CA LYS A 37 -15.97 9.62 28.04
C LYS A 37 -16.21 9.61 26.53
N GLY A 38 -15.26 9.07 25.76
CA GLY A 38 -15.40 8.86 24.33
C GLY A 38 -16.57 7.91 24.03
N VAL A 39 -17.59 8.39 23.33
CA VAL A 39 -18.77 7.61 22.92
C VAL A 39 -18.68 7.18 21.46
N TYR A 40 -17.92 7.91 20.66
CA TYR A 40 -17.75 7.63 19.24
C TYR A 40 -16.37 8.06 18.78
N GLN A 41 -15.75 7.27 17.93
CA GLN A 41 -14.43 7.53 17.38
C GLN A 41 -14.37 7.06 15.93
N MET A 42 -13.80 7.90 15.07
CA MET A 42 -13.61 7.60 13.66
C MET A 42 -12.25 8.09 13.18
N VAL A 43 -11.75 7.40 12.16
CA VAL A 43 -10.56 7.79 11.41
C VAL A 43 -11.00 8.05 9.98
N HIS A 44 -10.84 9.28 9.53
CA HIS A 44 -11.11 9.73 8.17
C HIS A 44 -9.81 9.77 7.40
N ALA A 45 -9.83 9.28 6.17
CA ALA A 45 -8.70 9.35 5.27
C ALA A 45 -9.08 10.16 4.04
N GLN A 46 -8.20 11.06 3.64
CA GLN A 46 -8.36 12.00 2.54
C GLN A 46 -7.02 12.21 1.84
N ILE A 47 -7.08 12.81 0.66
CA ILE A 47 -5.90 13.17 -0.13
C ILE A 47 -5.85 14.69 -0.17
N ILE A 48 -4.91 15.28 0.55
CA ILE A 48 -4.70 16.74 0.54
C ILE A 48 -3.62 17.07 -0.48
N GLU A 49 -3.91 17.94 -1.44
CA GLU A 49 -2.91 18.39 -2.40
C GLU A 49 -1.70 18.99 -1.69
N LYS A 50 -0.51 18.47 -2.01
CA LYS A 50 0.75 18.94 -1.44
C LYS A 50 1.42 19.85 -2.46
N ASP A 51 1.70 21.06 -2.02
CA ASP A 51 2.43 22.08 -2.77
C ASP A 51 3.90 21.63 -2.86
N ASP A 52 4.18 20.77 -3.83
CA ASP A 52 5.50 20.19 -4.02
C ASP A 52 6.29 21.07 -4.99
N SER A 53 7.31 21.76 -4.47
CA SER A 53 8.31 22.51 -5.24
C SER A 53 9.31 21.63 -6.00
N LYS A 54 9.04 20.31 -6.11
CA LYS A 54 9.96 19.37 -6.77
C LYS A 54 10.04 19.74 -8.25
N PRO A 55 11.24 20.04 -8.79
CA PRO A 55 11.41 20.25 -10.22
C PRO A 55 11.23 18.91 -10.92
N TYR A 56 10.01 18.62 -11.35
CA TYR A 56 9.73 17.45 -12.15
C TYR A 56 10.43 17.62 -13.50
N ARG A 57 10.99 16.52 -14.05
CA ARG A 57 11.45 16.55 -15.45
C ARG A 57 10.25 16.95 -16.31
N ASN A 58 10.35 18.10 -16.97
CA ASN A 58 9.35 18.63 -17.91
C ASN A 58 9.26 17.71 -19.15
N ILE A 59 8.69 16.53 -18.93
CA ILE A 59 8.24 15.62 -19.98
C ILE A 59 6.75 15.93 -20.10
N GLY A 60 6.34 16.42 -21.27
CA GLY A 60 5.02 16.99 -21.53
C GLY A 60 3.88 16.19 -20.89
N ARG A 61 2.97 16.91 -20.22
CA ARG A 61 1.84 16.33 -19.47
C ARG A 61 0.87 15.53 -20.35
N ASN A 62 0.89 15.74 -21.66
CA ASN A 62 -0.09 15.20 -22.60
C ASN A 62 0.01 13.70 -22.88
N ASP A 63 1.10 13.02 -22.50
CA ASP A 63 1.30 11.59 -22.82
C ASP A 63 1.28 10.67 -21.58
N LYS A 64 0.83 11.15 -20.42
CA LYS A 64 0.85 10.40 -19.16
C LYS A 64 -0.55 9.95 -18.75
N HIS A 65 -0.68 8.67 -18.43
CA HIS A 65 -1.93 8.07 -17.94
C HIS A 65 -1.84 7.80 -16.43
N ASP A 66 -2.93 8.02 -15.72
CA ASP A 66 -3.04 7.60 -14.33
C ASP A 66 -2.97 6.07 -14.23
N VAL A 67 -2.16 5.58 -13.30
CA VAL A 67 -1.91 4.14 -13.09
C VAL A 67 -2.47 3.71 -11.75
N TYR A 68 -3.39 2.75 -11.78
CA TYR A 68 -3.97 2.13 -10.60
C TYR A 68 -3.53 0.68 -10.51
N VAL A 69 -2.98 0.30 -9.36
CA VAL A 69 -2.62 -1.08 -9.05
C VAL A 69 -3.50 -1.56 -7.90
N ILE A 70 -4.38 -2.51 -8.20
CA ILE A 70 -5.26 -3.14 -7.20
C ILE A 70 -4.71 -4.52 -6.90
N LEU A 71 -4.33 -4.75 -5.63
CA LEU A 71 -3.75 -6.00 -5.17
C LEU A 71 -4.68 -6.66 -4.14
N LEU A 72 -4.90 -7.97 -4.28
CA LEU A 72 -5.75 -8.76 -3.39
C LEU A 72 -4.92 -9.84 -2.67
N ASP A 73 -4.88 -9.79 -1.35
CA ASP A 73 -4.23 -10.80 -0.49
C ASP A 73 -5.31 -11.65 0.22
N SER A 74 -5.43 -12.96 0.01
CA SER A 74 -4.80 -13.83 -0.99
C SER A 74 -5.87 -14.48 -1.86
N ILE A 75 -5.71 -14.43 -3.18
CA ILE A 75 -6.63 -15.09 -4.12
C ILE A 75 -5.87 -15.91 -5.17
N ALA A 76 -6.36 -17.12 -5.45
CA ALA A 76 -5.92 -17.90 -6.61
C ALA A 76 -6.75 -17.51 -7.84
N SER A 77 -6.17 -17.62 -9.05
CA SER A 77 -6.87 -17.31 -10.30
C SER A 77 -8.24 -18.01 -10.39
N THR A 78 -8.30 -19.31 -10.10
CA THR A 78 -9.55 -20.10 -10.11
C THR A 78 -10.55 -19.66 -9.05
N GLN A 79 -10.11 -19.15 -7.90
CA GLN A 79 -11.00 -18.58 -6.89
C GLN A 79 -11.53 -17.21 -7.33
N GLY A 80 -10.70 -16.39 -7.97
CA GLY A 80 -11.12 -15.12 -8.58
C GLY A 80 -12.22 -15.31 -9.60
N THR A 81 -12.06 -16.27 -10.53
CA THR A 81 -13.06 -16.57 -11.54
C THR A 81 -14.42 -16.96 -10.95
N ARG A 82 -14.44 -17.71 -9.84
CA ARG A 82 -15.68 -18.19 -9.22
C ARG A 82 -16.33 -17.19 -8.28
N ASN A 83 -15.53 -16.45 -7.51
CA ASN A 83 -16.04 -15.60 -6.42
C ASN A 83 -16.14 -14.12 -6.81
N LEU A 84 -15.43 -13.68 -7.85
CA LEU A 84 -15.48 -12.31 -8.37
C LEU A 84 -15.96 -12.24 -9.84
N PRO A 85 -16.99 -13.00 -10.26
CA PRO A 85 -17.36 -13.08 -11.67
C PRO A 85 -17.87 -11.74 -12.21
N GLN A 86 -18.58 -10.96 -11.40
CA GLN A 86 -19.08 -9.64 -11.79
C GLN A 86 -17.93 -8.64 -11.98
N THR A 87 -16.94 -8.65 -11.08
CA THR A 87 -15.76 -7.80 -11.17
C THR A 87 -14.95 -8.10 -12.43
N LEU A 88 -14.68 -9.39 -12.70
CA LEU A 88 -13.94 -9.81 -13.89
C LEU A 88 -14.72 -9.49 -15.18
N HIS A 89 -16.03 -9.73 -15.19
CA HIS A 89 -16.89 -9.37 -16.31
C HIS A 89 -16.87 -7.86 -16.60
N PHE A 90 -16.95 -7.03 -15.55
CA PHE A 90 -16.86 -5.58 -15.69
C PHE A 90 -15.51 -5.16 -16.29
N PHE A 91 -14.40 -5.68 -15.76
CA PHE A 91 -13.07 -5.37 -16.29
C PHE A 91 -12.93 -5.78 -17.76
N GLU A 92 -13.28 -7.01 -18.12
CA GLU A 92 -13.09 -7.52 -19.48
C GLU A 92 -14.07 -6.91 -20.49
N LYS A 93 -15.34 -6.70 -20.12
CA LYS A 93 -16.38 -6.26 -21.06
C LYS A 93 -16.57 -4.75 -21.10
N SER A 94 -16.43 -4.07 -19.97
CA SER A 94 -16.67 -2.62 -19.87
C SER A 94 -15.37 -1.83 -19.97
N MET A 95 -14.31 -2.28 -19.30
CA MET A 95 -13.00 -1.61 -19.32
C MET A 95 -12.04 -2.16 -20.38
N GLN A 96 -12.46 -3.19 -21.14
CA GLN A 96 -11.64 -3.85 -22.16
C GLN A 96 -10.30 -4.37 -21.62
N ALA A 97 -10.30 -4.82 -20.36
CA ALA A 97 -9.10 -5.33 -19.71
C ALA A 97 -8.60 -6.62 -20.39
N VAL A 98 -7.28 -6.77 -20.42
CA VAL A 98 -6.62 -7.97 -20.95
C VAL A 98 -6.27 -8.90 -19.81
N SER A 99 -6.83 -10.10 -19.85
CA SER A 99 -6.56 -11.16 -18.86
C SER A 99 -5.32 -11.97 -19.25
N PHE A 100 -4.43 -12.19 -18.29
CA PHE A 100 -3.21 -12.98 -18.46
C PHE A 100 -3.32 -14.32 -17.70
N PRO A 101 -3.85 -15.39 -18.32
CA PRO A 101 -4.18 -16.63 -17.63
C PRO A 101 -2.97 -17.43 -17.11
N HIS A 102 -1.76 -17.15 -17.62
CA HIS A 102 -0.54 -17.91 -17.32
C HIS A 102 0.50 -17.09 -16.52
N ILE A 103 0.05 -16.10 -15.74
CA ILE A 103 0.92 -15.40 -14.79
C ILE A 103 1.13 -16.29 -13.56
N ASN A 104 2.40 -16.53 -13.25
CA ASN A 104 2.80 -17.27 -12.06
C ASN A 104 3.28 -16.31 -10.97
N LYS A 105 2.99 -16.68 -9.71
CA LYS A 105 3.58 -16.02 -8.56
C LYS A 105 5.09 -16.32 -8.49
N VAL A 106 5.86 -15.35 -8.02
CA VAL A 106 7.33 -15.41 -7.92
C VAL A 106 7.79 -16.12 -6.64
N GLY A 107 6.94 -16.18 -5.61
CA GLY A 107 7.23 -16.92 -4.38
C GLY A 107 5.98 -17.43 -3.67
N LEU A 108 6.17 -18.18 -2.60
CA LEU A 108 5.10 -18.89 -1.92
C LEU A 108 4.09 -17.95 -1.23
N ASN A 109 4.60 -16.95 -0.51
CA ASN A 109 3.83 -16.05 0.36
C ASN A 109 3.65 -14.65 -0.26
N SER A 110 2.80 -13.81 0.34
CA SER A 110 2.50 -12.46 -0.16
C SER A 110 3.74 -11.58 -0.29
N ARG A 111 4.66 -11.62 0.69
CA ARG A 111 5.85 -10.75 0.70
C ARG A 111 6.82 -10.98 -0.47
N PRO A 112 7.30 -12.21 -0.77
CA PRO A 112 8.12 -12.46 -1.96
C PRO A 112 7.50 -11.91 -3.25
N ASN A 113 6.18 -12.03 -3.41
CA ASN A 113 5.46 -11.52 -4.57
C ASN A 113 5.37 -9.99 -4.57
N GLY A 114 5.11 -9.38 -3.41
CA GLY A 114 5.13 -7.93 -3.25
C GLY A 114 6.52 -7.35 -3.53
N VAL A 115 7.59 -7.98 -3.06
CA VAL A 115 8.96 -7.52 -3.35
C VAL A 115 9.29 -7.61 -4.84
N ALA A 116 8.85 -8.68 -5.51
CA ALA A 116 8.99 -8.80 -6.96
C ALA A 116 8.23 -7.70 -7.70
N LEU A 117 6.99 -7.40 -7.29
CA LEU A 117 6.17 -6.34 -7.90
C LEU A 117 6.76 -4.94 -7.68
N TRP A 118 7.19 -4.65 -6.46
CA TRP A 118 7.56 -3.29 -6.04
C TRP A 118 9.01 -2.93 -6.32
N PHE A 119 9.92 -3.89 -6.35
CA PHE A 119 11.35 -3.68 -6.53
C PHE A 119 11.94 -4.43 -7.75
N GLY A 120 11.17 -5.30 -8.40
CA GLY A 120 11.69 -6.14 -9.48
C GLY A 120 12.73 -7.16 -9.00
N LYS A 121 12.66 -7.61 -7.73
CA LYS A 121 13.64 -8.52 -7.12
C LYS A 121 13.00 -9.82 -6.65
N ARG A 122 13.71 -10.93 -6.81
CA ARG A 122 13.32 -12.24 -6.29
C ARG A 122 13.89 -12.47 -4.90
N MET A 123 13.05 -12.96 -4.01
CA MET A 123 13.45 -13.35 -2.64
C MET A 123 13.59 -14.86 -2.45
N GLU A 124 13.07 -15.65 -3.39
CA GLU A 124 13.03 -17.09 -3.30
C GLU A 124 13.64 -17.71 -4.56
N LYS A 125 14.23 -18.89 -4.39
CA LYS A 125 14.79 -19.67 -5.48
C LYS A 125 13.65 -20.27 -6.31
N VAL A 126 13.76 -20.15 -7.63
CA VAL A 126 12.81 -20.80 -8.56
C VAL A 126 13.47 -22.02 -9.18
N SER A 127 12.98 -23.21 -8.81
CA SER A 127 13.41 -24.46 -9.42
C SER A 127 12.90 -24.54 -10.84
N ARG A 128 13.81 -24.73 -11.81
CA ARG A 128 13.46 -24.92 -13.22
C ARG A 128 13.92 -26.27 -13.76
N LYS A 129 14.22 -27.20 -12.84
CA LYS A 129 14.68 -28.56 -13.17
C LYS A 129 13.69 -29.32 -14.05
N ILE A 130 12.39 -29.10 -13.87
CA ILE A 130 11.34 -29.71 -14.73
C ILE A 130 11.46 -29.32 -16.21
N PHE A 131 12.13 -28.19 -16.50
CA PHE A 131 12.39 -27.70 -17.84
C PHE A 131 13.84 -27.95 -18.30
N ASN A 132 14.62 -28.72 -17.55
CA ASN A 132 16.07 -28.91 -17.76
C ASN A 132 16.86 -27.59 -17.83
N LEU A 133 16.40 -26.57 -17.09
CA LEU A 133 17.06 -25.26 -17.01
C LEU A 133 17.72 -25.09 -15.63
N PRO A 134 18.80 -24.30 -15.55
CA PRO A 134 19.41 -23.98 -14.26
C PRO A 134 18.41 -23.23 -13.37
N ASP A 135 18.50 -23.46 -12.07
CA ASP A 135 17.68 -22.77 -11.11
C ASP A 135 17.94 -21.25 -11.15
N LEU A 136 16.91 -20.47 -10.83
CA LEU A 136 17.07 -19.04 -10.63
C LEU A 136 17.28 -18.79 -9.14
N GLU A 137 18.46 -18.28 -8.81
CA GLU A 137 18.80 -17.90 -7.45
C GLU A 137 18.12 -16.58 -7.05
N PRO A 138 17.84 -16.37 -5.75
CA PRO A 138 17.21 -15.14 -5.28
C PRO A 138 18.16 -13.95 -5.45
N ASP A 139 17.61 -12.81 -5.89
CA ASP A 139 18.38 -11.56 -5.99
C ASP A 139 18.65 -10.99 -4.59
N TRP A 140 17.68 -11.14 -3.67
CA TRP A 140 17.79 -10.71 -2.27
C TRP A 140 17.54 -11.86 -1.30
N THR A 141 18.37 -11.94 -0.26
CA THR A 141 18.12 -12.84 0.86
C THR A 141 17.09 -12.23 1.82
N TYR A 142 16.41 -13.08 2.61
CA TYR A 142 15.53 -12.63 3.69
C TYR A 142 16.24 -11.63 4.61
N ASP A 143 17.47 -11.95 5.01
CA ASP A 143 18.24 -11.13 5.95
C ASP A 143 18.61 -9.78 5.36
N TYR A 144 19.03 -9.77 4.08
CA TYR A 144 19.35 -8.55 3.37
C TYR A 144 18.12 -7.63 3.26
N PHE A 145 16.94 -8.16 2.96
CA PHE A 145 15.72 -7.37 2.88
C PHE A 145 15.22 -6.92 4.27
N CYS A 146 15.19 -7.83 5.24
CA CYS A 146 14.41 -7.64 6.47
C CYS A 146 15.16 -6.82 7.54
N LYS A 147 16.50 -6.90 7.60
CA LYS A 147 17.32 -6.28 8.66
C LYS A 147 17.76 -4.84 8.35
N ARG A 148 17.42 -4.30 7.18
CA ARG A 148 17.77 -2.93 6.74
C ARG A 148 16.54 -2.17 6.24
N TYR A 149 16.70 -0.85 6.12
CA TYR A 149 15.73 -0.01 5.44
C TYR A 149 15.92 -0.10 3.91
N VAL A 150 14.83 -0.11 3.15
CA VAL A 150 14.84 -0.27 1.67
C VAL A 150 14.71 1.06 0.91
N ASP A 151 14.87 2.19 1.60
CA ASP A 151 14.74 3.56 1.04
C ASP A 151 15.69 3.86 -0.13
N ASN A 152 16.84 3.20 -0.15
CA ASN A 152 17.88 3.37 -1.18
C ASN A 152 17.68 2.45 -2.39
N GLU A 153 16.66 1.60 -2.38
CA GLU A 153 16.35 0.72 -3.51
C GLU A 153 15.45 1.42 -4.53
N THR A 154 15.52 0.95 -5.78
CA THR A 154 14.55 1.33 -6.82
C THR A 154 13.20 0.73 -6.46
N PHE A 155 12.27 1.62 -6.07
CA PHE A 155 10.89 1.29 -5.74
C PHE A 155 9.96 1.86 -6.79
N LEU A 156 9.04 1.05 -7.31
CA LEU A 156 8.16 1.42 -8.42
C LEU A 156 7.51 2.79 -8.25
N LEU A 157 6.86 3.05 -7.10
CA LEU A 157 6.19 4.34 -6.89
C LEU A 157 7.16 5.51 -6.73
N LYS A 158 8.42 5.27 -6.32
CA LYS A 158 9.43 6.31 -6.29
C LYS A 158 9.80 6.75 -7.71
N GLU A 159 9.93 5.81 -8.64
CA GLU A 159 10.18 6.12 -10.06
C GLU A 159 9.01 6.93 -10.66
N PHE A 160 7.77 6.55 -10.36
CA PHE A 160 6.59 7.34 -10.77
C PHE A 160 6.63 8.76 -10.17
N SER A 161 6.97 8.91 -8.89
CA SER A 161 7.11 10.22 -8.23
C SER A 161 8.19 11.09 -8.90
N GLU A 162 9.34 10.51 -9.24
CA GLU A 162 10.44 11.19 -9.95
C GLU A 162 10.05 11.60 -11.39
N GLN A 163 9.10 10.89 -12.01
CA GLN A 163 8.51 11.23 -13.30
C GLN A 163 7.35 12.22 -13.21
N GLY A 164 7.02 12.75 -12.02
CA GLY A 164 5.99 13.76 -11.81
C GLY A 164 4.59 13.24 -11.55
N TYR A 165 4.43 11.96 -11.26
CA TYR A 165 3.17 11.44 -10.73
C TYR A 165 3.04 11.74 -9.24
N LYS A 166 1.81 11.96 -8.79
CA LYS A 166 1.48 11.92 -7.36
C LYS A 166 1.20 10.47 -6.99
N THR A 167 1.87 9.98 -5.95
CA THR A 167 1.84 8.56 -5.61
C THR A 167 1.11 8.29 -4.32
N LEU A 168 0.33 7.21 -4.31
CA LEU A 168 -0.44 6.77 -3.16
C LEU A 168 -0.23 5.27 -2.94
N LEU A 169 0.04 4.90 -1.69
CA LEU A 169 0.05 3.50 -1.25
C LEU A 169 -0.89 3.33 -0.07
N ALA A 170 -1.87 2.46 -0.24
CA ALA A 170 -2.87 2.08 0.76
C ALA A 170 -2.89 0.55 0.88
N GLU A 171 -2.76 0.07 2.11
CA GLU A 171 -2.85 -1.36 2.45
C GLU A 171 -3.86 -1.48 3.58
N ASP A 172 -4.69 -2.52 3.54
CA ASP A 172 -5.82 -2.76 4.44
C ASP A 172 -5.43 -3.51 5.73
N TRP A 173 -4.15 -3.84 5.90
CA TRP A 173 -3.63 -4.50 7.11
C TRP A 173 -2.78 -3.57 7.97
N MET A 174 -2.79 -3.81 9.29
CA MET A 174 -2.00 -3.03 10.27
C MET A 174 -0.49 -3.10 10.01
N MET A 175 -0.03 -4.18 9.39
CA MET A 175 1.36 -4.38 8.96
C MET A 175 1.35 -4.56 7.45
N GLY A 176 2.19 -3.82 6.72
CA GLY A 176 2.22 -3.93 5.28
C GLY A 176 3.06 -5.10 4.79
N THR A 177 2.97 -5.35 3.48
CA THR A 177 3.68 -6.45 2.81
C THR A 177 5.20 -6.39 3.04
N LEU A 178 5.75 -5.18 3.21
CA LEU A 178 7.19 -4.94 3.30
C LEU A 178 7.76 -4.90 4.74
N ASN A 179 6.91 -4.81 5.76
CA ASN A 179 7.36 -4.73 7.16
C ASN A 179 6.94 -5.95 7.99
N TRP A 180 5.95 -6.74 7.53
CA TRP A 180 5.54 -7.96 8.21
C TRP A 180 6.59 -9.09 8.10
N PRO A 181 6.79 -9.91 9.14
CA PRO A 181 6.30 -9.73 10.52
C PRO A 181 7.22 -8.85 11.39
N LYS A 182 8.52 -8.80 11.09
CA LYS A 182 9.55 -8.07 11.86
C LYS A 182 10.64 -7.49 10.95
N CYS A 183 10.24 -6.96 9.80
CA CYS A 183 11.15 -6.31 8.86
C CYS A 183 11.08 -4.79 9.02
N LYS A 184 12.20 -4.12 8.75
CA LYS A 184 12.29 -2.66 8.91
C LYS A 184 11.41 -1.89 7.90
N GLY A 185 11.24 -2.42 6.69
CA GLY A 185 10.49 -1.73 5.63
C GLY A 185 11.20 -0.44 5.21
N PHE A 186 10.44 0.63 5.01
CA PHE A 186 10.98 1.96 4.75
C PHE A 186 11.25 2.71 6.05
N ASP A 187 12.28 3.56 6.09
CA ASP A 187 12.52 4.54 7.17
C ASP A 187 11.68 5.79 6.93
N LYS A 188 11.82 6.37 5.74
CA LYS A 188 11.06 7.53 5.26
C LYS A 188 9.73 7.11 4.64
N GLN A 189 8.85 8.08 4.41
CA GLN A 189 7.60 7.82 3.71
C GLN A 189 7.90 7.54 2.22
N PRO A 190 7.47 6.39 1.66
CA PRO A 190 7.87 5.98 0.32
C PRO A 190 7.04 6.61 -0.82
N THR A 191 5.91 7.23 -0.50
CA THR A 191 4.94 7.81 -1.45
C THR A 191 4.45 9.16 -0.97
N ASP A 192 3.88 9.96 -1.87
CA ASP A 192 3.34 11.29 -1.51
C ASP A 192 2.18 11.16 -0.53
N HIS A 193 1.27 10.20 -0.75
CA HIS A 193 0.19 9.83 0.17
C HIS A 193 0.38 8.41 0.67
N TYR A 194 0.27 8.22 1.99
CA TYR A 194 0.53 6.92 2.60
C TYR A 194 -0.49 6.58 3.68
N MET A 195 -1.43 5.68 3.33
CA MET A 195 -2.64 5.44 4.12
C MET A 195 -2.51 4.29 5.13
N ARG A 196 -1.38 3.58 5.16
CA ARG A 196 -1.16 2.41 6.04
C ARG A 196 -1.54 2.66 7.51
N LEU A 197 -1.23 3.84 8.03
CA LEU A 197 -1.46 4.17 9.45
C LEU A 197 -2.91 4.56 9.78
N ALA A 198 -3.78 4.70 8.78
CA ALA A 198 -5.22 4.84 9.00
C ALA A 198 -5.81 3.51 9.52
N PHE A 199 -5.51 2.40 8.85
CA PHE A 199 -6.02 1.06 9.17
C PHE A 199 -5.52 0.51 10.51
N LYS A 200 -4.36 0.98 10.98
CA LYS A 200 -3.86 0.67 12.33
C LYS A 200 -4.60 1.44 13.43
N GLN A 201 -5.06 2.66 13.11
CA GLN A 201 -5.72 3.54 14.08
C GLN A 201 -7.24 3.35 14.09
N SER A 202 -7.82 2.80 13.02
CA SER A 202 -9.19 2.30 13.06
C SER A 202 -9.29 1.16 14.07
N PRO A 203 -10.28 1.14 14.97
CA PRO A 203 -10.55 -0.03 15.79
C PRO A 203 -10.84 -1.21 14.86
N GLN A 204 -9.88 -2.13 14.74
CA GLN A 204 -10.07 -3.35 13.97
C GLN A 204 -11.23 -4.13 14.59
N PHE A 205 -12.35 -4.20 13.86
CA PHE A 205 -13.44 -5.17 14.04
C PHE A 205 -13.94 -5.37 15.49
N SER A 206 -14.67 -4.42 16.04
CA SER A 206 -15.73 -4.73 17.03
C SER A 206 -16.77 -3.60 17.12
N TYR A 207 -17.82 -3.72 16.33
CA TYR A 207 -19.12 -3.12 16.67
C TYR A 207 -20.10 -4.27 16.81
N ARG A 208 -20.41 -4.68 18.06
CA ARG A 208 -21.73 -5.25 18.34
C ARG A 208 -22.66 -4.06 18.45
N CYS A 209 -23.50 -3.84 17.44
CA CYS A 209 -24.74 -3.11 17.68
C CYS A 209 -25.60 -4.04 18.54
N GLY A 210 -25.58 -3.82 19.86
CA GLY A 210 -26.57 -4.40 20.76
C GLY A 210 -27.79 -3.48 20.78
N ASN A 211 -28.97 -4.08 20.64
CA ASN A 211 -30.27 -3.43 20.82
C ASN A 211 -30.35 -2.63 22.13
#